data_AF-A0A1F9BJB1-F1
#
_entry.id   AF-A0A1F9BJB1-F1
#
_cell.length_a   1.000
_cell.length_b   1.000
_cell.length_c   1.000
_cell.angle_alpha   90.00
_cell.angle_beta   90.00
_cell.angle_gamma   90.00
#
_symmetry.space_group_name_H-M   'P 1'
#
loop_
_entity.id
_entity.type
_entity.pdbx_description
1 polymer ?
#
loop_
_entity_poly.entity_id
_entity_poly.type
_entity_poly.pdbx_seq_one_letter_code
_entity_poly.pdbx_strand_id
1 'polypeptide(L)'
;MDKPQTQKYAESLEKTIRNHHSLVKKALEDFQEMCRIVDPARHFPQEIVVDIREAYKAIQEKLKEIKSIELLLQGKYRQFYHRNSLRDRELGEIAFLAKNAYSKCEYTLLQIEAKRKKKEKERSEKEKAEKGEIPEAEGEGKETEGEEGASIKLD
;
A
#
# COMPACT_ATOMS: atom_id res chain seq x y z
N MET A 1 -0.22 35.91 35.29
CA MET A 1 0.09 34.62 35.94
C MET A 1 0.67 33.68 34.90
N ASP A 2 1.83 33.09 35.18
CA ASP A 2 2.44 32.09 34.31
C ASP A 2 1.61 30.81 34.30
N LYS A 3 1.41 30.22 33.12
CA LYS A 3 0.77 28.91 32.98
C LYS A 3 1.66 27.83 33.64
N PRO A 4 1.07 26.82 34.31
CA PRO A 4 1.81 25.66 34.79
C PRO A 4 2.63 25.01 33.67
N GLN A 5 3.81 24.48 33.99
CA GLN A 5 4.68 23.82 33.00
C GLN A 5 3.96 22.66 32.28
N THR A 6 3.08 21.96 32.97
CA THR A 6 2.24 20.89 32.42
C THR A 6 1.25 21.40 31.37
N GLN A 7 0.69 22.60 31.55
CA GLN A 7 -0.17 23.25 30.56
C GLN A 7 0.66 23.70 29.34
N LYS A 8 1.84 24.30 29.55
CA LYS A 8 2.76 24.70 28.47
C LYS A 8 3.16 23.50 27.59
N TYR A 9 3.42 22.35 28.22
CA TYR A 9 3.77 21.12 27.49
C TYR A 9 2.58 20.57 26.68
N ALA A 10 1.38 20.52 27.26
CA ALA A 10 0.17 20.09 26.55
C ALA A 10 -0.12 20.98 25.33
N GLU A 11 0.03 22.30 25.46
CA GLU A 11 -0.12 23.25 24.35
C GLU A 11 0.92 23.01 23.24
N SER A 12 2.15 22.63 23.59
CA SER A 12 3.18 22.26 22.62
C SER A 12 2.81 21.00 21.83
N LEU A 13 2.25 19.99 22.50
CA LEU A 13 1.79 18.75 21.87
C LEU A 13 0.62 19.02 20.91
N GLU A 14 -0.33 19.87 21.30
CA GLU A 14 -1.41 20.29 20.41
C GLU A 14 -0.89 21.07 19.18
N LYS A 15 0.14 21.90 19.37
CA LYS A 15 0.81 22.57 18.25
C LYS A 15 1.47 21.56 17.31
N THR A 16 2.14 20.54 17.84
CA THR A 16 2.71 19.44 17.04
C THR A 16 1.63 18.72 16.23
N ILE A 17 0.48 18.40 16.83
CA ILE A 17 -0.63 17.79 16.08
C ILE A 17 -1.09 18.70 14.93
N ARG A 18 -1.26 20.01 15.16
CA ARG A 18 -1.68 20.95 14.11
C ARG A 18 -0.65 21.02 12.97
N ASN A 19 0.63 21.04 13.30
CA ASN A 19 1.70 21.05 12.30
C ASN A 19 1.68 19.76 11.47
N HIS A 20 1.62 18.60 12.13
CA HIS A 20 1.55 17.31 11.44
C HIS A 20 0.29 17.18 10.58
N HIS A 21 -0.86 17.66 11.05
CA HIS A 21 -2.09 17.67 10.27
C HIS A 21 -1.91 18.45 8.96
N SER A 22 -1.34 19.66 9.02
CA SER A 22 -1.05 20.45 7.82
C SER A 22 -0.06 19.76 6.88
N LEU A 23 0.98 19.11 7.43
CA LEU A 23 1.97 18.38 6.64
C LEU A 23 1.35 17.18 5.93
N VAL A 24 0.54 16.40 6.64
CA VAL A 24 -0.12 15.20 6.09
C VAL A 24 -1.14 15.56 5.02
N LYS A 25 -1.85 16.68 5.18
CA LYS A 25 -2.77 17.18 4.15
C LYS A 25 -2.02 17.50 2.84
N LYS A 26 -0.91 18.24 2.92
CA LYS A 26 -0.09 18.53 1.76
C LYS A 26 0.52 17.26 1.14
N ALA A 27 1.08 16.39 1.98
CA ALA A 27 1.66 15.13 1.53
C ALA A 27 0.65 14.23 0.82
N LEU A 28 -0.63 14.25 1.23
CA LEU A 28 -1.69 13.52 0.54
C LEU A 28 -1.93 14.06 -0.88
N GLU A 29 -1.94 15.38 -1.06
CA GLU A 29 -2.12 16.02 -2.37
C GLU A 29 -1.00 15.62 -3.33
N ASP A 30 0.25 15.78 -2.88
CA ASP A 30 1.45 15.39 -3.64
C ASP A 30 1.44 13.88 -3.96
N PHE A 31 1.06 13.05 -2.98
CA PHE A 31 0.95 11.59 -3.13
C PHE A 31 -0.10 11.19 -4.18
N GLN A 32 -1.27 11.83 -4.17
CA GLN A 32 -2.32 11.56 -5.13
C GLN A 32 -1.90 11.94 -6.56
N GLU A 33 -1.12 13.01 -6.73
CA GLU A 33 -0.55 13.39 -8.01
C GLU A 33 0.42 12.32 -8.52
N MET A 34 1.33 11.84 -7.67
CA MET A 34 2.23 10.74 -8.04
C MET A 34 1.47 9.47 -8.44
N CYS A 35 0.42 9.09 -7.71
CA CYS A 35 -0.41 7.93 -8.07
C CYS A 35 -1.10 8.09 -9.43
N ARG A 36 -1.39 9.31 -9.91
CA ARG A 36 -1.99 9.54 -11.24
C ARG A 36 -0.99 9.36 -12.39
N ILE A 37 0.30 9.51 -12.13
CA ILE A 37 1.36 9.28 -13.13
C ILE A 37 1.43 7.81 -13.52
N VAL A 38 1.11 6.91 -12.57
CA VAL A 38 1.04 5.46 -12.79
C VAL A 38 -0.22 5.12 -13.58
N ASP A 39 -0.12 5.22 -14.90
CA ASP A 39 -1.16 4.90 -15.87
C ASP A 39 -0.76 3.65 -16.66
N PRO A 40 -1.61 2.60 -16.74
CA PRO A 40 -1.29 1.40 -17.50
C PRO A 40 -1.19 1.63 -19.02
N ALA A 41 -1.62 2.78 -19.53
CA ALA A 41 -1.48 3.20 -20.92
C ALA A 41 -0.19 3.98 -21.21
N ARG A 42 0.57 4.41 -20.19
CA ARG A 42 1.76 5.26 -20.35
C ARG A 42 3.02 4.59 -19.80
N HIS A 43 4.16 4.98 -20.34
CA HIS A 43 5.44 4.66 -19.71
C HIS A 43 5.68 5.67 -18.57
N PHE A 44 6.08 5.18 -17.40
CA PHE A 44 6.53 5.99 -16.27
C PHE A 44 7.90 5.51 -15.78
N PRO A 45 8.71 6.39 -15.15
CA PRO A 45 9.99 6.01 -14.53
C PRO A 45 9.78 5.01 -13.38
N GLN A 46 10.67 4.03 -13.18
CA GLN A 46 10.50 3.08 -12.08
C GLN A 46 10.69 3.73 -10.71
N GLU A 47 11.47 4.81 -10.67
CA GLU A 47 11.75 5.62 -9.49
C GLU A 47 10.46 6.12 -8.84
N ILE A 48 9.45 6.47 -9.65
CA ILE A 48 8.15 6.95 -9.12
C ILE A 48 7.45 5.89 -8.25
N VAL A 49 7.69 4.61 -8.48
CA VAL A 49 7.09 3.53 -7.68
C VAL A 49 7.70 3.51 -6.29
N VAL A 50 9.00 3.77 -6.19
CA VAL A 50 9.70 3.90 -4.90
C VAL A 50 9.17 5.13 -4.17
N ASP A 51 9.10 6.27 -4.85
CA ASP A 51 8.60 7.54 -4.29
C ASP A 51 7.16 7.40 -3.77
N ILE A 52 6.28 6.73 -4.50
CA ILE A 52 4.89 6.45 -4.08
C ILE A 52 4.85 5.62 -2.79
N ARG A 53 5.68 4.57 -2.69
CA ARG A 53 5.74 3.72 -1.50
C ARG A 53 6.26 4.48 -0.29
N GLU A 54 7.31 5.27 -0.48
CA GLU A 54 7.89 6.09 0.58
C GLU A 54 6.94 7.19 1.04
N ALA A 55 6.28 7.89 0.12
CA ALA A 55 5.29 8.92 0.44
C ALA A 55 4.09 8.35 1.20
N TYR A 56 3.56 7.18 0.79
CA TYR A 56 2.50 6.50 1.53
C TYR A 56 2.95 6.15 2.95
N LYS A 57 4.16 5.59 3.11
CA LYS A 57 4.72 5.27 4.42
C LYS A 57 4.88 6.51 5.30
N ALA A 58 5.38 7.61 4.76
CA ALA A 58 5.54 8.87 5.47
C ALA A 58 4.19 9.44 5.97
N ILE A 59 3.14 9.38 5.14
CA ILE A 59 1.78 9.74 5.55
C ILE A 59 1.32 8.87 6.73
N GLN A 60 1.49 7.55 6.63
CA GLN A 60 1.10 6.61 7.69
C GLN A 60 1.86 6.86 9.01
N GLU A 61 3.15 7.14 8.94
CA GLU A 61 3.97 7.45 10.12
C GLU A 61 3.46 8.72 10.82
N LYS A 62 3.20 9.80 10.07
CA LYS A 62 2.68 11.03 10.65
C LYS A 62 1.28 10.90 11.23
N LEU A 63 0.40 10.11 10.60
CA LEU A 63 -0.91 9.77 11.18
C LEU A 63 -0.77 9.01 12.51
N LYS A 64 0.17 8.06 12.60
CA LYS A 64 0.45 7.32 13.85
C LYS A 64 1.02 8.23 14.94
N GLU A 65 1.93 9.14 14.60
CA GLU A 65 2.48 10.13 15.53
C GLU A 65 1.37 11.02 16.10
N ILE A 66 0.50 11.56 15.24
CA ILE A 66 -0.67 12.35 15.67
C ILE A 66 -1.52 11.53 16.63
N LYS A 67 -1.85 10.28 16.27
CA LYS A 67 -2.69 9.43 17.11
C LYS A 67 -2.07 9.16 18.48
N SER A 68 -0.76 8.96 18.52
CA SER A 68 0.00 8.73 19.76
C SER A 68 -0.02 9.95 20.67
N ILE A 69 0.14 11.15 20.09
CA ILE A 69 0.05 12.41 20.85
C ILE A 69 -1.37 12.63 21.37
N GLU A 70 -2.40 12.34 20.58
CA GLU A 70 -3.80 12.44 21.03
C GLU A 70 -4.10 11.52 22.21
N LEU A 71 -3.62 10.27 22.17
CA LEU A 71 -3.77 9.34 23.28
C LEU A 71 -3.06 9.83 24.54
N LEU A 72 -1.85 10.38 24.40
CA LEU A 72 -1.11 10.98 25.51
C LEU A 72 -1.86 12.18 26.11
N LEU A 73 -2.41 13.05 25.27
CA LEU A 73 -3.18 14.21 25.70
C LEU A 73 -4.47 13.82 26.42
N GLN A 74 -5.20 12.83 25.89
CA GLN A 74 -6.44 12.31 26.50
C GLN A 74 -6.19 11.58 27.82
N GLY A 75 -5.06 10.89 27.95
CA GLY A 75 -4.70 10.14 29.16
C GLY A 75 -4.11 11.04 30.25
N LYS A 76 -2.98 11.68 29.96
CA LYS A 76 -2.17 12.38 30.97
C LYS A 76 -2.52 13.86 31.13
N TYR A 77 -3.03 14.50 30.08
CA TYR A 77 -3.24 15.95 30.04
C TYR A 77 -4.71 16.33 29.82
N ARG A 78 -5.65 15.46 30.21
CA ARG A 78 -7.10 15.62 29.94
C ARG A 78 -7.69 16.95 30.40
N GLN A 79 -7.17 17.52 31.49
CA GLN A 79 -7.60 18.81 32.03
C GLN A 79 -7.20 20.01 31.15
N PHE A 80 -6.24 19.83 30.25
CA PHE A 80 -5.75 20.87 29.33
C PHE A 80 -6.10 20.58 27.86
N TYR A 81 -6.49 19.34 27.53
CA TYR A 81 -6.76 18.90 26.17
C TYR A 81 -8.24 18.92 25.82
N HIS A 82 -8.56 19.53 24.68
CA HIS A 82 -9.91 19.48 24.10
C HIS A 82 -9.87 18.75 22.77
N ARG A 83 -10.67 17.68 22.67
CA ARG A 83 -10.77 16.88 21.46
C ARG A 83 -11.39 17.72 20.34
N ASN A 84 -10.76 17.68 19.17
CA ASN A 84 -11.26 18.36 17.97
C ASN A 84 -11.87 17.34 17.01
N SER A 85 -13.20 17.20 17.04
CA SER A 85 -13.93 16.22 16.22
C SER A 85 -13.79 16.45 14.71
N LEU A 86 -13.67 17.70 14.27
CA LEU A 86 -13.46 18.03 12.86
C LEU A 86 -12.11 17.53 12.38
N ARG A 87 -11.04 17.82 13.13
CA ARG A 87 -9.69 17.34 12.82
C ARG A 87 -9.62 15.81 12.82
N ASP A 88 -10.25 15.15 13.79
CA ASP A 88 -10.28 13.69 13.85
C ASP A 88 -10.94 13.09 12.60
N ARG A 89 -12.03 13.71 12.14
CA ARG A 89 -12.72 13.32 10.91
C ARG A 89 -11.81 13.52 9.69
N GLU A 90 -11.19 14.69 9.55
CA GLU A 90 -10.27 15.00 8.45
C GLU A 90 -9.10 14.01 8.40
N LEU A 91 -8.49 13.69 9.55
CA LEU A 91 -7.43 12.69 9.64
C LEU A 91 -7.88 11.30 9.19
N GLY A 92 -9.12 10.91 9.55
CA GLY A 92 -9.73 9.67 9.08
C GLY A 92 -9.95 9.66 7.56
N GLU A 93 -10.45 10.76 7.01
CA GLU A 93 -10.63 10.94 5.56
C GLU A 93 -9.28 10.88 4.82
N ILE A 94 -8.24 11.54 5.33
CA ILE A 94 -6.89 11.48 4.77
C ILE A 94 -6.37 10.04 4.78
N ALA A 95 -6.48 9.33 5.91
CA ALA A 95 -6.04 7.93 6.00
C ALA A 95 -6.75 7.03 4.98
N PHE A 96 -8.06 7.22 4.82
CA PHE A 96 -8.85 6.47 3.84
C PHE A 96 -8.45 6.79 2.40
N LEU A 97 -8.31 8.07 2.06
CA LEU A 97 -7.92 8.52 0.72
C LEU A 97 -6.53 8.03 0.34
N ALA A 98 -5.56 8.14 1.26
CA ALA A 98 -4.20 7.63 1.06
C ALA A 98 -4.22 6.13 0.77
N LYS A 99 -4.92 5.35 1.60
CA LYS A 99 -5.04 3.89 1.42
C LYS A 99 -5.68 3.54 0.08
N ASN A 100 -6.77 4.21 -0.28
CA ASN A 100 -7.50 3.95 -1.53
C ASN A 100 -6.62 4.26 -2.76
N ALA A 101 -5.94 5.41 -2.76
CA ALA A 101 -5.04 5.79 -3.84
C ALA A 101 -3.86 4.81 -3.96
N TYR A 102 -3.25 4.43 -2.84
CA TYR A 102 -2.17 3.44 -2.81
C TYR A 102 -2.61 2.09 -3.38
N SER A 103 -3.74 1.54 -2.91
CA SER A 103 -4.26 0.25 -3.39
C SER A 103 -4.59 0.26 -4.89
N LYS A 104 -5.16 1.36 -5.40
CA LYS A 104 -5.39 1.51 -6.85
C LYS A 104 -4.08 1.55 -7.64
N CYS A 105 -3.07 2.23 -7.11
CA CYS A 105 -1.75 2.30 -7.72
C CYS A 105 -1.09 0.91 -7.76
N GLU A 106 -1.08 0.18 -6.65
CA GLU A 106 -0.54 -1.19 -6.60
C GLU A 106 -1.23 -2.13 -7.58
N TYR A 107 -2.56 -2.09 -7.62
CA TYR A 107 -3.33 -2.88 -8.57
C TYR A 107 -2.95 -2.56 -10.03
N THR A 108 -2.75 -1.28 -10.34
CA THR A 108 -2.32 -0.84 -11.66
C THR A 108 -0.92 -1.35 -12.01
N LEU A 109 0.03 -1.28 -11.07
CA LEU A 109 1.38 -1.83 -11.25
C LEU A 109 1.35 -3.33 -11.54
N LEU A 110 0.54 -4.09 -10.80
CA LEU A 110 0.35 -5.52 -11.04
C LEU A 110 -0.19 -5.82 -12.45
N GLN A 111 -1.16 -5.03 -12.94
CA GLN A 111 -1.65 -5.18 -14.31
C GLN A 111 -0.58 -4.91 -15.36
N ILE A 112 0.26 -3.90 -15.14
CA ILE A 112 1.35 -3.55 -16.06
C ILE A 112 2.36 -4.68 -16.13
N GLU A 113 2.77 -5.23 -14.99
CA GLU A 113 3.69 -6.37 -14.92
C GLU A 113 3.11 -7.61 -15.62
N ALA A 114 1.83 -7.93 -15.38
CA ALA A 114 1.17 -9.04 -16.04
C ALA A 114 1.13 -8.87 -17.58
N LYS A 115 0.82 -7.66 -18.07
CA LYS A 115 0.84 -7.34 -19.51
C LYS A 115 2.25 -7.44 -20.10
N ARG A 116 3.28 -7.00 -19.37
CA ARG A 116 4.69 -7.12 -19.80
C ARG A 116 5.10 -8.58 -19.93
N LYS A 117 4.84 -9.40 -18.92
CA LYS A 117 5.12 -10.84 -18.93
C LYS A 117 4.41 -11.57 -20.08
N LYS A 118 3.14 -11.23 -20.36
CA LYS A 118 2.40 -11.81 -21.48
C LYS A 118 3.03 -11.44 -22.83
N LYS A 119 3.37 -10.17 -23.05
CA LYS A 119 4.04 -9.71 -24.27
C LYS A 119 5.42 -10.35 -24.48
N GLU A 120 6.16 -10.58 -23.40
CA GLU A 120 7.47 -11.23 -23.43
C GLU A 120 7.34 -12.73 -23.80
N LYS A 121 6.38 -13.44 -23.22
CA LYS A 121 6.06 -14.82 -23.61
C LYS A 121 5.69 -14.93 -25.08
N GLU A 122 4.77 -14.09 -25.57
CA GLU A 122 4.36 -14.06 -26.97
C GLU A 122 5.55 -13.76 -27.92
N ARG A 123 6.51 -12.91 -27.51
CA ARG A 123 7.72 -12.66 -28.29
C ARG A 123 8.64 -13.88 -28.32
N SER A 124 8.86 -14.51 -27.17
CA SER A 124 9.71 -15.71 -27.08
C SER A 124 9.14 -16.91 -27.85
N GLU A 125 7.81 -17.06 -27.89
CA GLU A 125 7.12 -18.09 -28.66
C GLU A 125 7.22 -17.83 -30.16
N LYS A 126 7.10 -16.57 -30.60
CA LYS A 126 7.29 -16.18 -32.00
C LYS A 126 8.73 -16.39 -32.47
N GLU A 127 9.72 -16.04 -31.65
CA GLU A 127 11.14 -16.26 -31.97
C GLU A 127 11.50 -17.76 -32.05
N LYS A 128 10.86 -18.62 -31.23
CA LYS A 128 11.01 -20.08 -31.33
C LYS A 128 10.36 -20.65 -32.58
N ALA A 129 9.17 -20.17 -32.93
CA ALA A 129 8.47 -20.56 -34.15
C ALA A 129 9.22 -20.12 -35.43
N GLU A 130 9.87 -18.96 -35.41
CA GLU A 130 10.64 -18.42 -36.54
C GLU A 130 12.03 -19.09 -36.69
N LYS A 131 12.60 -19.63 -35.60
CA LYS A 131 13.83 -20.42 -35.62
C LYS A 131 13.65 -21.91 -35.93
N GLY A 132 12.40 -22.38 -36.11
CA GLY A 132 12.11 -23.76 -36.50
C GLY A 132 12.40 -24.79 -35.40
N GLU A 133 12.43 -24.40 -34.12
CA GLU A 133 12.49 -25.36 -33.02
C GLU A 133 11.10 -26.00 -32.84
N ILE A 134 10.99 -27.26 -33.27
CA ILE A 134 9.81 -28.11 -33.08
C ILE A 134 9.61 -28.29 -31.56
N PRO A 135 8.40 -28.07 -31.01
CA PRO A 135 8.14 -28.44 -29.62
C PRO A 135 8.31 -29.95 -29.50
N GLU A 136 9.23 -30.40 -28.63
CA GLU A 136 9.33 -31.80 -28.24
C GLU A 136 7.94 -32.25 -27.76
N ALA A 137 7.34 -33.13 -28.55
CA ALA A 137 6.09 -33.78 -28.20
C ALA A 137 6.28 -34.49 -26.87
N GLU A 138 5.40 -34.20 -25.92
CA GLU A 138 5.28 -34.95 -24.68
C GLU A 138 5.22 -36.44 -25.02
N GLY A 139 6.24 -37.17 -24.59
CA GLY A 139 6.34 -38.61 -24.80
C GLY A 139 5.22 -39.32 -24.06
N GLU A 140 4.32 -39.93 -24.84
CA GLU A 140 3.47 -41.03 -24.39
C GLU A 140 4.34 -42.14 -23.79
N GLY A 141 4.27 -42.30 -22.48
CA GLY A 141 4.85 -43.41 -21.73
C GLY A 141 3.75 -44.33 -21.21
N LYS A 142 3.60 -45.46 -21.89
CA LYS A 142 2.72 -46.61 -21.65
C LYS A 142 2.51 -47.06 -20.20
N GLU A 143 1.27 -47.49 -19.99
CA GLU A 143 0.74 -48.54 -19.10
C GLU A 143 1.75 -49.54 -18.49
N THR A 144 1.59 -49.82 -17.20
CA THR A 144 1.64 -51.20 -16.67
C THR A 144 0.60 -51.37 -15.56
N GLU A 145 -0.26 -52.37 -15.75
CA GLU A 145 -1.20 -52.95 -14.79
C GLU A 145 -0.50 -53.51 -13.53
N GLY A 146 -1.24 -53.62 -12.44
CA GLY A 146 -0.82 -54.35 -11.24
C GLY A 146 -1.80 -54.20 -10.07
N GLU A 147 -2.65 -55.21 -9.91
CA GLU A 147 -3.60 -55.44 -8.83
C GLU A 147 -2.96 -55.38 -7.42
N GLU A 148 -3.68 -54.92 -6.41
CA GLU A 148 -4.30 -55.77 -5.36
C GLU A 148 -4.94 -54.92 -4.25
N GLY A 149 -5.99 -55.47 -3.66
CA GLY A 149 -6.97 -54.75 -2.85
C GLY A 149 -6.58 -54.46 -1.40
N ALA A 150 -7.39 -53.62 -0.76
CA ALA A 150 -7.67 -53.73 0.68
C ALA A 150 -8.96 -52.96 1.01
N SER A 151 -10.03 -53.73 1.12
CA SER A 151 -11.09 -53.71 2.12
C SER A 151 -11.38 -52.42 2.90
N ILE A 152 -12.65 -52.03 2.72
CA ILE A 152 -13.52 -51.23 3.58
C ILE A 152 -13.41 -51.66 5.06
N LYS A 153 -13.39 -50.68 5.97
CA LYS A 153 -14.21 -50.73 7.20
C LYS A 153 -14.50 -49.33 7.72
N LEU A 154 -15.79 -48.99 7.69
CA LEU A 154 -16.41 -47.99 8.55
C LEU A 154 -16.49 -48.55 9.96
N ASP A 155 -16.09 -47.75 10.94
CA ASP A 155 -16.87 -47.40 12.15
C ASP A 155 -16.25 -46.14 12.78
#